data_AF-A0A7S3ED29-F1
#
_entry.id   AF-A0A7S3ED29-F1
#
_cell.length_a   1.000
_cell.length_b   1.000
_cell.length_c   1.000
_cell.angle_alpha   90.00
_cell.angle_beta   90.00
_cell.angle_gamma   90.00
#
_symmetry.space_group_name_H-M   'P 1'
#
loop_
_entity.id
_entity.type
_entity.pdbx_description
1 polymer ?
#
loop_
_entity_poly.entity_id
_entity_poly.type
_entity_poly.pdbx_seq_one_letter_code
_entity_poly.pdbx_strand_id
1 'polypeptide(L)'
;MVGFVGSLSKGLGPGRRGIQTKMSASPVVLCPGQGAQSVGMGKAWKEKSKAAQKIFDRADAVLGDRLGSKLSDIIMNGPKSALDRTDVAQPAIFVTSIASWEGMKELELVAPGNPATAAGLSLGEYTALTVGGAVEFEAALELVALRGLAMQEASEAVDSTMCALVGADEEKATSCIEYALERCKGQVLVAANFNAPGQVRIAKASSKRRGS
;
A
#
# COMPACT_ATOMS: atom_id res chain seq x y z
N MET A 1 -2.99 7.36 2.27
CA MET A 1 -4.15 7.90 2.99
C MET A 1 -4.64 6.84 3.96
N VAL A 2 -4.37 6.99 5.25
CA VAL A 2 -4.86 6.06 6.29
C VAL A 2 -6.30 6.48 6.61
N GLY A 3 -7.27 5.61 6.32
CA GLY A 3 -8.68 5.88 6.61
C GLY A 3 -9.00 5.43 8.03
N PHE A 4 -9.54 6.34 8.85
CA PHE A 4 -10.05 6.01 10.19
C PHE A 4 -11.57 5.92 10.16
N VAL A 5 -12.15 4.83 10.68
CA VAL A 5 -13.59 4.71 10.95
C VAL A 5 -13.81 5.02 12.42
N GLY A 6 -14.11 6.29 12.71
CA GLY A 6 -14.51 6.76 14.04
C GLY A 6 -15.85 7.45 13.97
N SER A 7 -16.82 6.97 14.76
CA SER A 7 -18.18 7.53 14.85
C SER A 7 -18.14 8.99 15.36
N LEU A 8 -18.59 9.93 14.52
CA LEU A 8 -18.80 11.33 14.88
C LEU A 8 -20.24 11.53 15.34
N SER A 9 -20.48 11.52 16.66
CA SER A 9 -21.73 12.05 17.21
C SER A 9 -21.66 13.58 17.27
N LYS A 10 -22.56 14.26 16.53
CA LYS A 10 -22.72 15.72 16.53
C LYS A 10 -23.69 16.16 17.62
N GLY A 11 -23.30 17.18 18.38
CA GLY A 11 -24.19 18.00 19.21
C GLY A 11 -23.47 18.79 20.30
N LEU A 12 -22.89 19.95 19.97
CA LEU A 12 -22.30 20.90 20.93
C LEU A 12 -23.02 22.25 20.84
N GLY A 13 -23.75 22.62 21.90
CA GLY A 13 -24.16 23.99 22.18
C GLY A 13 -23.03 24.83 22.81
N PRO A 14 -23.17 26.15 22.91
CA PRO A 14 -22.07 27.03 23.30
C PRO A 14 -21.87 27.00 24.82
N GLY A 15 -20.68 26.62 25.29
CA GLY A 15 -20.30 26.77 26.70
C GLY A 15 -19.59 25.60 27.39
N ARG A 16 -18.84 24.74 26.69
CA ARG A 16 -17.98 23.75 27.37
C ARG A 16 -16.51 23.93 27.04
N ARG A 17 -15.72 24.14 28.12
CA ARG A 17 -14.26 23.99 28.18
C ARG A 17 -13.83 22.81 27.32
N GLY A 18 -12.85 23.03 26.45
CA GLY A 18 -12.35 22.05 25.49
C GLY A 18 -12.06 20.72 26.19
N ILE A 19 -12.91 19.73 25.94
CA ILE A 19 -12.61 18.35 26.29
C ILE A 19 -11.51 17.93 25.33
N GLN A 20 -10.27 17.93 25.79
CA GLN A 20 -9.24 17.09 25.18
C GLN A 20 -9.74 15.65 25.32
N THR A 21 -10.41 15.14 24.30
CA THR A 21 -10.68 13.70 24.20
C THR A 21 -9.34 13.03 23.97
N LYS A 22 -8.65 12.65 25.07
CA LYS A 22 -7.62 11.63 25.01
C LYS A 22 -8.25 10.43 24.30
N MET A 23 -7.80 10.12 23.10
CA MET A 23 -8.19 8.90 22.40
C MET A 23 -7.76 7.73 23.29
N SER A 24 -8.70 7.16 24.04
CA SER A 24 -8.43 6.13 25.04
C SER A 24 -8.41 4.71 24.48
N ALA A 25 -8.78 4.53 23.21
CA ALA A 25 -8.76 3.25 22.53
C ALA A 25 -7.56 3.17 21.57
N SER A 26 -6.80 2.08 21.66
CA SER A 26 -5.74 1.75 20.71
C SER A 26 -6.32 1.68 19.29
N PRO A 27 -5.68 2.31 18.29
CA PRO A 27 -6.25 2.43 16.95
C PRO A 27 -6.27 1.09 16.22
N VAL A 28 -7.20 0.94 15.28
CA VAL A 28 -7.14 -0.07 14.21
C VAL A 28 -6.53 0.59 12.98
N VAL A 29 -5.50 -0.01 12.40
CA VAL A 29 -4.76 0.57 11.26
C VAL A 29 -4.97 -0.29 10.02
N LEU A 30 -5.45 0.35 8.95
CA LEU A 30 -5.57 -0.27 7.63
C LEU A 30 -4.54 0.32 6.68
N CYS A 31 -3.68 -0.54 6.15
CA CYS A 31 -2.54 -0.18 5.32
C CYS A 31 -2.87 -0.35 3.83
N PRO A 32 -2.70 0.69 3.00
CA PRO A 32 -3.02 0.62 1.58
C PRO A 32 -2.02 -0.27 0.83
N GLY A 33 -2.51 -0.90 -0.24
CA GLY A 33 -1.69 -1.64 -1.20
C GLY A 33 -1.24 -0.77 -2.39
N GLN A 34 -0.65 -1.43 -3.39
CA GLN A 34 -0.24 -0.80 -4.65
C GLN A 34 -1.43 -0.14 -5.38
N GLY A 35 -1.18 0.99 -6.05
CA GLY A 35 -2.20 1.84 -6.67
C GLY A 35 -2.55 3.07 -5.83
N ALA A 36 -2.14 3.11 -4.56
CA ALA A 36 -2.32 4.26 -3.68
C ALA A 36 -1.24 5.35 -3.84
N GLN A 37 -0.21 5.10 -4.66
CA GLN A 37 0.89 6.04 -4.84
C GLN A 37 0.44 7.31 -5.58
N SER A 38 0.90 8.46 -5.10
CA SER A 38 0.75 9.74 -5.79
C SER A 38 1.98 10.61 -5.55
N VAL A 39 2.35 11.42 -6.54
CA VAL A 39 3.46 12.35 -6.39
C VAL A 39 3.10 13.34 -5.28
N GLY A 40 4.00 13.46 -4.30
CA GLY A 40 3.82 14.29 -3.11
C GLY A 40 3.10 13.63 -1.93
N MET A 41 2.80 12.32 -1.98
CA MET A 41 1.99 11.62 -0.94
C MET A 41 2.54 11.68 0.50
N GLY A 42 3.78 12.13 0.71
CA GLY A 42 4.43 12.29 2.02
C GLY A 42 4.81 13.73 2.41
N LYS A 43 4.53 14.74 1.57
CA LYS A 43 5.05 16.11 1.77
C LYS A 43 4.63 16.71 3.12
N ALA A 44 3.33 16.70 3.41
CA ALA A 44 2.81 17.28 4.64
C ALA A 44 3.38 16.60 5.90
N TRP A 45 3.64 15.30 5.85
CA TRP A 45 4.28 14.58 6.96
C TRP A 45 5.74 14.97 7.10
N LYS A 46 6.49 14.97 5.98
CA LYS A 46 7.90 15.40 5.96
C LYS A 46 8.06 16.84 6.46
N GLU A 47 7.12 17.74 6.18
CA GLU A 47 7.18 19.12 6.64
C GLU A 47 6.86 19.28 8.14
N LYS A 48 5.92 18.48 8.67
CA LYS A 48 5.37 18.69 10.02
C LYS A 48 5.96 17.78 11.10
N SER A 49 6.68 16.72 10.73
CA SER A 49 7.14 15.69 11.66
C SER A 49 8.61 15.32 11.42
N LYS A 50 9.44 15.45 12.46
CA LYS A 50 10.84 14.99 12.42
C LYS A 50 10.92 13.47 12.40
N ALA A 51 9.98 12.79 13.03
CA ALA A 51 9.88 11.34 12.99
C ALA A 51 9.59 10.83 11.57
N ALA A 52 8.67 11.48 10.85
CA ALA A 52 8.40 11.20 9.44
C ALA A 52 9.62 11.48 8.54
N GLN A 53 10.32 12.61 8.75
CA GLN A 53 11.56 12.93 8.01
C GLN A 53 12.59 11.80 8.14
N LYS A 54 12.84 11.34 9.37
CA LYS A 54 13.79 10.24 9.64
C LYS A 54 13.44 8.95 8.89
N ILE A 55 12.15 8.65 8.68
CA ILE A 55 11.74 7.47 7.91
C ILE A 55 12.14 7.59 6.44
N PHE A 56 11.96 8.78 5.85
CA PHE A 56 12.43 9.02 4.48
C PHE A 56 13.95 8.96 4.38
N ASP A 57 14.67 9.53 5.35
CA ASP A 57 16.14 9.52 5.36
C ASP A 57 16.70 8.11 5.50
N ARG A 58 16.11 7.29 6.39
CA ARG A 58 16.46 5.87 6.54
C ARG A 58 16.19 5.10 5.25
N ALA A 59 15.06 5.36 4.59
CA ALA A 59 14.74 4.71 3.32
C ALA A 59 15.73 5.07 2.20
N ASP A 60 16.12 6.35 2.12
CA ASP A 60 17.11 6.82 1.16
C ASP A 60 18.48 6.19 1.42
N ALA A 61 18.87 6.00 2.69
CA ALA A 61 20.12 5.32 3.04
C ALA A 61 20.12 3.83 2.64
N VAL A 62 18.98 3.14 2.75
CA VAL A 62 18.87 1.71 2.42
C VAL A 62 18.76 1.48 0.90
N LEU A 63 18.01 2.33 0.19
CA LEU A 63 17.65 2.09 -1.21
C LEU A 63 18.29 3.03 -2.23
N GLY A 64 18.91 4.13 -1.79
CA GLY A 64 19.42 5.19 -2.67
C GLY A 64 20.37 4.66 -3.74
N ASP A 65 21.34 3.85 -3.34
CA ASP A 65 22.32 3.26 -4.25
C ASP A 65 21.67 2.28 -5.25
N ARG A 66 20.71 1.48 -4.78
CA ARG A 66 19.96 0.52 -5.61
C ARG A 66 19.09 1.21 -6.66
N LEU A 67 18.49 2.35 -6.31
CA LEU A 67 17.62 3.12 -7.20
C LEU A 67 18.38 4.13 -8.06
N GLY A 68 19.68 4.31 -7.83
CA GLY A 68 20.49 5.37 -8.43
C GLY A 68 20.01 6.79 -8.09
N SER A 69 19.10 6.92 -7.12
CA SER A 69 18.47 8.18 -6.70
C SER A 69 17.77 8.00 -5.36
N LYS A 70 17.49 9.11 -4.68
CA LYS A 70 16.72 9.07 -3.42
C LYS A 70 15.27 8.69 -3.69
N LEU A 71 14.79 7.67 -2.99
CA LEU A 71 13.37 7.30 -3.04
C LEU A 71 12.50 8.47 -2.62
N SER A 72 12.92 9.24 -1.62
CA SER A 72 12.16 10.41 -1.16
C SER A 72 12.05 11.49 -2.23
N ASP A 73 13.05 11.70 -3.09
CA ASP A 73 12.95 12.65 -4.19
C ASP A 73 11.92 12.19 -5.23
N ILE A 74 11.89 10.90 -5.57
CA ILE A 74 10.86 10.34 -6.46
C ILE A 74 9.46 10.50 -5.85
N ILE A 75 9.29 10.20 -4.55
CA ILE A 75 8.01 10.37 -3.85
C ILE A 75 7.54 11.82 -3.91
N MET A 76 8.43 12.78 -3.65
CA MET A 76 8.06 14.19 -3.50
C MET A 76 7.85 14.87 -4.86
N ASN A 77 8.71 14.57 -5.82
CA ASN A 77 8.84 15.36 -7.04
C ASN A 77 8.49 14.58 -8.31
N GLY A 78 8.40 13.25 -8.25
CA GLY A 78 8.12 12.41 -9.39
C GLY A 78 9.33 12.28 -10.32
N PRO A 79 9.12 12.04 -11.63
CA PRO A 79 7.84 12.07 -12.35
C PRO A 79 6.90 10.91 -11.98
N LYS A 80 5.60 11.05 -12.27
CA LYS A 80 4.59 10.01 -11.97
C LYS A 80 4.95 8.66 -12.61
N SER A 81 5.49 8.67 -13.83
CA SER A 81 5.92 7.46 -14.53
C SER A 81 7.00 6.67 -13.78
N ALA A 82 7.94 7.37 -13.15
CA ALA A 82 8.95 6.73 -12.31
C ALA A 82 8.33 6.17 -11.02
N LEU A 83 7.40 6.91 -10.41
CA LEU A 83 6.69 6.47 -9.21
C LEU A 83 5.73 5.30 -9.46
N ASP A 84 5.17 5.17 -10.67
CA ASP A 84 4.23 4.11 -11.04
C ASP A 84 4.90 2.76 -11.34
N ARG A 85 6.23 2.75 -11.54
CA ARG A 85 7.00 1.51 -11.70
C ARG A 85 6.87 0.64 -10.46
N THR A 86 6.56 -0.64 -10.60
CA THR A 86 6.16 -1.51 -9.47
C THR A 86 7.27 -1.61 -8.42
N ASP A 87 8.52 -1.67 -8.86
CA ASP A 87 9.70 -1.72 -8.01
C ASP A 87 9.99 -0.43 -7.24
N VAL A 88 9.39 0.70 -7.65
CA VAL A 88 9.46 2.00 -6.96
C VAL A 88 8.19 2.26 -6.15
N ALA A 89 7.02 1.97 -6.71
CA ALA A 89 5.72 2.21 -6.10
C ALA A 89 5.57 1.46 -4.78
N GLN A 90 6.04 0.20 -4.71
CA GLN A 90 5.94 -0.61 -3.51
C GLN A 90 6.71 -0.04 -2.32
N PRO A 91 8.04 0.19 -2.41
CA PRO A 91 8.76 0.82 -1.31
C PRO A 91 8.27 2.24 -1.04
N ALA A 92 7.85 3.00 -2.06
CA ALA A 92 7.31 4.35 -1.87
C ALA A 92 6.05 4.38 -0.98
N ILE A 93 5.08 3.49 -1.23
CA ILE A 93 3.85 3.38 -0.44
C ILE A 93 4.16 2.91 0.98
N PHE A 94 5.03 1.91 1.12
CA PHE A 94 5.47 1.41 2.43
C PHE A 94 6.10 2.53 3.25
N VAL A 95 7.14 3.20 2.73
CA VAL A 95 7.86 4.28 3.41
C VAL A 95 6.91 5.44 3.78
N THR A 96 6.04 5.85 2.86
CA THR A 96 5.07 6.93 3.15
C THR A 96 4.09 6.52 4.25
N SER A 97 3.66 5.27 4.29
CA SER A 97 2.73 4.77 5.30
C SER A 97 3.39 4.71 6.69
N ILE A 98 4.63 4.24 6.76
CA ILE A 98 5.41 4.24 8.01
C ILE A 98 5.71 5.68 8.46
N ALA A 99 6.11 6.58 7.54
CA ALA A 99 6.32 7.98 7.85
C ALA A 99 5.05 8.66 8.39
N SER A 100 3.88 8.32 7.83
CA SER A 100 2.58 8.79 8.34
C SER A 100 2.31 8.27 9.75
N TRP A 101 2.59 6.99 10.02
CA TRP A 101 2.42 6.39 11.34
C TRP A 101 3.33 7.02 12.40
N GLU A 102 4.62 7.17 12.10
CA GLU A 102 5.57 7.83 12.98
C GLU A 102 5.22 9.30 13.23
N GLY A 103 4.76 10.01 12.20
CA GLY A 103 4.29 11.38 12.35
C GLY A 103 3.01 11.51 13.18
N MET A 104 2.07 10.56 13.04
CA MET A 104 0.88 10.51 13.89
C MET A 104 1.23 10.28 15.36
N LYS A 105 2.22 9.42 15.65
CA LYS A 105 2.72 9.20 17.01
C LYS A 105 3.41 10.44 17.58
N GLU A 106 4.31 11.07 16.80
CA GLU A 106 5.02 12.29 17.24
C GLU A 106 4.07 13.45 17.53
N LEU A 107 3.02 13.61 16.72
CA LEU A 107 2.03 14.68 16.87
C LEU A 107 0.87 14.31 17.82
N GLU A 108 0.98 13.20 18.54
CA GLU A 108 -0.03 12.71 19.50
C GLU A 108 -1.45 12.57 18.90
N LEU A 109 -1.54 12.28 17.60
CA LEU A 109 -2.80 12.10 16.87
C LEU A 109 -3.41 10.71 17.09
N VAL A 110 -2.63 9.79 17.66
CA VAL A 110 -3.02 8.42 18.00
C VAL A 110 -2.55 8.10 19.42
N ALA A 111 -3.23 7.14 20.06
CA ALA A 111 -2.81 6.63 21.36
C ALA A 111 -1.37 6.10 21.30
N PRO A 112 -0.58 6.26 22.37
CA PRO A 112 0.80 5.76 22.40
C PRO A 112 0.84 4.23 22.32
N GLY A 113 1.90 3.71 21.71
CA GLY A 113 2.12 2.27 21.54
C GLY A 113 1.68 1.73 20.18
N ASN A 114 1.59 0.40 20.09
CA ASN A 114 1.17 -0.29 18.88
C ASN A 114 -0.36 -0.22 18.70
N PRO A 115 -0.86 -0.33 17.47
CA PRO A 115 -2.31 -0.42 17.25
C PRO A 115 -2.90 -1.68 17.91
N ALA A 116 -4.21 -1.66 18.19
CA ALA A 116 -4.93 -2.86 18.63
C ALA A 116 -4.92 -3.95 17.54
N THR A 117 -5.02 -3.53 16.28
CA THR A 117 -4.98 -4.42 15.12
C THR A 117 -4.43 -3.63 13.94
N ALA A 118 -3.61 -4.29 13.13
CA ALA A 118 -3.19 -3.79 11.84
C ALA A 118 -3.50 -4.82 10.76
N ALA A 119 -4.01 -4.37 9.62
CA ALA A 119 -4.22 -5.19 8.45
C ALA A 119 -3.86 -4.42 7.19
N GLY A 120 -3.50 -5.11 6.13
CA GLY A 120 -3.21 -4.47 4.86
C GLY A 120 -3.40 -5.41 3.69
N LEU A 121 -3.78 -4.83 2.55
CA LEU A 121 -4.04 -5.59 1.34
C LEU A 121 -2.76 -5.70 0.50
N SER A 122 -2.34 -6.92 0.19
CA SER A 122 -1.16 -7.19 -0.65
C SER A 122 0.09 -6.53 -0.09
N LEU A 123 0.65 -5.52 -0.76
CA LEU A 123 1.75 -4.70 -0.23
C LEU A 123 1.46 -4.13 1.17
N GLY A 124 0.21 -3.78 1.47
CA GLY A 124 -0.17 -3.20 2.76
C GLY A 124 0.11 -4.12 3.94
N GLU A 125 0.19 -5.44 3.73
CA GLU A 125 0.47 -6.42 4.78
C GLU A 125 1.86 -6.21 5.41
N TYR A 126 2.88 -5.90 4.60
CA TYR A 126 4.23 -5.57 5.08
C TYR A 126 4.22 -4.32 5.96
N THR A 127 3.46 -3.30 5.56
CA THR A 127 3.24 -2.10 6.35
C THR A 127 2.54 -2.44 7.67
N ALA A 128 1.50 -3.28 7.64
CA ALA A 128 0.76 -3.69 8.83
C ALA A 128 1.63 -4.47 9.82
N LEU A 129 2.45 -5.41 9.33
CA LEU A 129 3.43 -6.16 10.13
C LEU A 129 4.45 -5.23 10.79
N THR A 130 4.92 -4.22 10.06
CA THR A 130 5.89 -3.23 10.57
C THR A 130 5.25 -2.31 11.62
N VAL A 131 4.05 -1.78 11.34
CA VAL A 131 3.30 -0.94 12.29
C VAL A 131 2.92 -1.71 13.56
N GLY A 132 2.63 -3.01 13.43
CA GLY A 132 2.36 -3.90 14.56
C GLY A 132 3.61 -4.31 15.36
N GLY A 133 4.81 -3.98 14.89
CA GLY A 133 6.09 -4.32 15.53
C GLY A 133 6.54 -5.77 15.32
N ALA A 134 5.98 -6.49 14.35
CA ALA A 134 6.36 -7.87 14.04
C ALA A 134 7.62 -7.96 13.16
N VAL A 135 7.90 -6.90 12.39
CA VAL A 135 9.06 -6.81 11.49
C VAL A 135 9.68 -5.42 11.61
N GLU A 136 11.00 -5.37 11.72
CA GLU A 136 11.75 -4.11 11.75
C GLU A 136 11.69 -3.37 10.40
N PHE A 137 11.73 -2.04 10.45
CA PHE A 137 11.55 -1.19 9.28
C PHE A 137 12.52 -1.50 8.14
N GLU A 138 13.83 -1.61 8.42
CA GLU A 138 14.85 -1.86 7.40
C GLU A 138 14.64 -3.23 6.73
N ALA A 139 14.37 -4.27 7.52
CA ALA A 139 14.12 -5.62 6.99
C ALA A 139 12.85 -5.66 6.14
N ALA A 140 11.78 -5.00 6.58
CA ALA A 140 10.54 -4.88 5.81
C ALA A 140 10.76 -4.06 4.52
N LEU A 141 11.53 -2.97 4.58
CA LEU A 141 11.84 -2.15 3.42
C LEU A 141 12.62 -2.93 2.35
N GLU A 142 13.63 -3.70 2.76
CA GLU A 142 14.39 -4.56 1.87
C GLU A 142 13.49 -5.61 1.20
N LEU A 143 12.64 -6.27 2.00
CA LEU A 143 11.72 -7.30 1.51
C LEU A 143 10.69 -6.71 0.52
N VAL A 144 10.14 -5.54 0.82
CA VAL A 144 9.22 -4.82 -0.07
C VAL A 144 9.92 -4.41 -1.36
N ALA A 145 11.16 -3.93 -1.29
CA ALA A 145 11.93 -3.54 -2.47
C ALA A 145 12.29 -4.76 -3.34
N LEU A 146 12.64 -5.90 -2.74
CA LEU A 146 12.87 -7.16 -3.46
C LEU A 146 11.58 -7.68 -4.11
N ARG A 147 10.46 -7.64 -3.40
CA ARG A 147 9.14 -7.99 -3.95
C ARG A 147 8.77 -7.13 -5.14
N GLY A 148 8.95 -5.81 -5.03
CA GLY A 148 8.70 -4.87 -6.11
C GLY A 148 9.54 -5.16 -7.35
N LEU A 149 10.84 -5.41 -7.17
CA LEU A 149 11.76 -5.78 -8.25
C LEU A 149 11.34 -7.08 -8.94
N ALA A 150 11.13 -8.15 -8.17
CA ALA A 150 10.73 -9.45 -8.72
C ALA A 150 9.39 -9.38 -9.49
N MET A 151 8.44 -8.57 -9.00
CA MET A 151 7.17 -8.35 -9.71
C MET A 151 7.35 -7.52 -10.98
N GLN A 152 8.23 -6.52 -10.97
CA GLN A 152 8.55 -5.73 -12.16
C GLN A 152 9.20 -6.60 -13.23
N GLU A 153 10.22 -7.40 -12.87
CA GLU A 153 10.88 -8.35 -13.76
C GLU A 153 9.90 -9.38 -14.34
N ALA A 154 9.00 -9.92 -13.51
CA ALA A 154 7.98 -10.86 -13.97
C ALA A 154 7.00 -10.22 -14.97
N SER A 155 6.61 -8.96 -14.74
CA SER A 155 5.72 -8.22 -15.63
C SER A 155 6.38 -7.86 -16.97
N GLU A 156 7.70 -7.65 -16.99
CA GLU A 156 8.46 -7.37 -18.21
C GLU A 156 8.77 -8.66 -18.99
N ALA A 157 8.92 -9.79 -18.30
CA ALA A 157 9.18 -11.08 -18.92
C ALA A 157 7.96 -11.63 -19.68
N VAL A 158 6.74 -11.30 -19.24
CA VAL A 158 5.49 -11.83 -19.81
C VAL A 158 4.44 -10.74 -19.93
N ASP A 159 3.97 -10.52 -21.16
CA ASP A 159 2.82 -9.64 -21.43
C ASP A 159 1.61 -10.10 -20.61
N SER A 160 1.26 -9.26 -19.64
CA SER A 160 0.18 -9.48 -18.70
C SER A 160 -0.72 -8.24 -18.61
N THR A 161 -1.97 -8.44 -18.21
CA THR A 161 -2.95 -7.36 -18.06
C THR A 161 -3.92 -7.71 -16.94
N MET A 162 -4.41 -6.70 -16.23
CA MET A 162 -5.44 -6.88 -15.21
C MET A 162 -6.71 -6.12 -15.56
N CYS A 163 -7.86 -6.71 -15.24
CA CYS A 163 -9.20 -6.18 -15.42
C CYS A 163 -9.96 -6.21 -14.09
N ALA A 164 -10.89 -5.28 -13.85
CA ALA A 164 -11.87 -5.41 -12.78
C ALA A 164 -13.22 -5.86 -13.34
N LEU A 165 -13.75 -6.95 -12.78
CA LEU A 165 -15.17 -7.28 -12.88
C LEU A 165 -15.92 -6.57 -11.75
N VAL A 166 -16.87 -5.72 -12.14
CA VAL A 166 -17.76 -5.00 -11.22
C VAL A 166 -19.15 -5.62 -11.33
N GLY A 167 -19.79 -5.88 -10.19
CA GLY A 167 -21.09 -6.55 -10.08
C GLY A 167 -21.04 -8.08 -10.14
N ALA A 168 -19.85 -8.67 -10.25
CA ALA A 168 -19.67 -10.12 -10.20
C ALA A 168 -19.34 -10.58 -8.77
N ASP A 169 -20.07 -11.59 -8.29
CA ASP A 169 -19.67 -12.39 -7.13
C ASP A 169 -18.60 -13.42 -7.54
N GLU A 170 -18.10 -14.17 -6.57
CA GLU A 170 -17.03 -15.15 -6.76
C GLU A 170 -17.41 -16.25 -7.76
N GLU A 171 -18.65 -16.75 -7.68
CA GLU A 171 -19.15 -17.78 -8.61
C GLU A 171 -19.22 -17.26 -10.05
N LYS A 172 -19.77 -16.06 -10.25
CA LYS A 172 -19.83 -15.45 -11.59
C LYS A 172 -18.45 -15.14 -12.14
N ALA A 173 -17.55 -14.60 -11.32
CA ALA A 173 -16.18 -14.32 -11.75
C ALA A 173 -15.48 -15.60 -12.19
N THR A 174 -15.60 -16.68 -11.42
CA THR A 174 -15.05 -18.00 -11.74
C THR A 174 -15.64 -18.55 -13.03
N SER A 175 -16.96 -18.51 -13.18
CA SER A 175 -17.65 -18.97 -14.40
C SER A 175 -17.21 -18.20 -15.64
N CYS A 176 -17.04 -16.88 -15.54
CA CYS A 176 -16.52 -16.05 -16.64
C CYS A 176 -15.08 -16.42 -17.01
N ILE A 177 -14.24 -16.74 -16.03
CA ILE A 177 -12.86 -17.15 -16.25
C ILE A 177 -12.83 -18.49 -17.00
N GLU A 178 -13.57 -19.48 -16.53
CA GLU A 178 -13.67 -20.80 -17.16
C GLU A 178 -14.17 -20.70 -18.60
N TYR A 179 -15.28 -19.96 -18.81
CA TYR A 179 -15.84 -19.73 -20.14
C TYR A 179 -14.83 -19.09 -21.12
N ALA A 180 -14.02 -18.15 -20.63
CA ALA A 180 -12.99 -17.50 -21.43
C ALA A 180 -11.81 -18.45 -21.73
N LEU A 181 -11.38 -19.25 -20.76
CA LEU A 181 -10.27 -20.21 -20.94
C LEU A 181 -10.60 -21.30 -21.96
N GLU A 182 -11.85 -21.76 -22.04
CA GLU A 182 -12.30 -22.69 -23.08
C GLU A 182 -12.11 -22.14 -24.51
N ARG A 183 -12.21 -20.82 -24.67
CA ARG A 183 -12.22 -20.12 -25.97
C ARG A 183 -10.87 -19.49 -26.31
N CYS A 184 -10.05 -19.20 -25.31
CA CYS A 184 -8.76 -18.53 -25.47
C CYS A 184 -7.60 -19.46 -25.05
N LYS A 185 -7.28 -20.45 -25.88
CA LYS A 185 -6.17 -21.39 -25.64
C LYS A 185 -4.83 -20.64 -25.55
N GLY A 186 -3.96 -21.09 -24.64
CA GLY A 186 -2.63 -20.49 -24.45
C GLY A 186 -2.64 -19.16 -23.67
N GLN A 187 -3.70 -18.87 -22.93
CA GLN A 187 -3.76 -17.77 -21.97
C GLN A 187 -3.90 -18.33 -20.56
N VAL A 188 -3.32 -17.64 -19.59
CA VAL A 188 -3.62 -17.81 -18.17
C VAL A 188 -4.60 -16.72 -17.78
N LEU A 189 -5.70 -17.07 -17.13
CA LEU A 189 -6.70 -16.14 -16.63
C LEU A 189 -7.08 -16.56 -15.21
N VAL A 190 -6.92 -15.69 -14.23
CA VAL A 190 -7.14 -16.00 -12.81
C VAL A 190 -7.80 -14.84 -12.07
N ALA A 191 -8.61 -15.15 -11.05
CA ALA A 191 -9.04 -14.15 -10.08
C ALA A 191 -7.85 -13.80 -9.17
N ALA A 192 -7.35 -12.57 -9.29
CA ALA A 192 -6.18 -12.08 -8.57
C ALA A 192 -6.54 -11.48 -7.21
N ASN A 193 -7.70 -10.82 -7.10
CA ASN A 193 -8.17 -10.25 -5.84
C ASN A 193 -9.70 -10.24 -5.75
N PHE A 194 -10.22 -10.60 -4.58
CA PHE A 194 -11.61 -10.36 -4.17
C PHE A 194 -11.61 -9.18 -3.20
N ASN A 195 -11.87 -7.98 -3.71
CA ASN A 195 -11.65 -6.74 -2.94
C ASN A 195 -12.82 -6.38 -2.03
N ALA A 196 -14.04 -6.56 -2.54
CA ALA A 196 -15.30 -6.29 -1.86
C ALA A 196 -16.40 -7.13 -2.54
N PRO A 197 -17.57 -7.33 -1.90
CA PRO A 197 -18.72 -7.94 -2.57
C PRO A 197 -19.00 -7.24 -3.90
N GLY A 198 -19.00 -7.99 -5.00
CA GLY A 198 -19.20 -7.45 -6.34
C GLY A 198 -17.95 -6.83 -7.00
N GLN A 199 -16.75 -6.91 -6.43
CA GLN A 199 -15.53 -6.41 -7.05
C GLN A 199 -14.41 -7.46 -7.05
N VAL A 200 -14.18 -8.05 -8.22
CA VAL A 200 -13.13 -9.06 -8.45
C VAL A 200 -12.12 -8.53 -9.47
N ARG A 201 -10.83 -8.63 -9.17
CA ARG A 201 -9.76 -8.37 -10.14
C ARG A 201 -9.39 -9.68 -10.83
N ILE A 202 -9.33 -9.64 -12.16
CA ILE A 202 -8.86 -10.74 -12.99
C ILE A 202 -7.51 -10.36 -13.57
N ALA A 203 -6.53 -11.26 -13.50
CA ALA A 203 -5.25 -11.14 -14.17
C ALA A 203 -5.17 -12.10 -15.35
N LYS A 204 -4.64 -11.61 -16.48
CA LYS A 204 -4.37 -12.37 -17.69
C LYS A 204 -2.88 -12.35 -17.97
N ALA A 205 -2.31 -13.47 -18.39
CA ALA A 205 -0.94 -13.54 -18.92
C ALA A 205 -0.89 -14.46 -20.14
N SER A 206 -0.01 -14.16 -21.09
CA SER A 206 0.25 -15.06 -22.21
C SER A 206 1.02 -16.30 -21.75
N SER A 207 0.55 -17.49 -22.11
CA SER A 207 1.29 -18.74 -21.86
C SER A 207 2.42 -18.87 -22.87
N LYS A 208 3.56 -18.21 -22.63
CA LYS A 208 4.81 -18.60 -23.30
C LYS A 208 5.37 -19.82 -22.56
N ARG A 209 5.32 -21.00 -23.19
CA ARG A 209 6.15 -22.14 -22.73
C ARG A 209 7.61 -21.70 -22.83
N ARG A 210 8.35 -21.69 -21.73
CA ARG A 210 9.81 -21.53 -21.76
C ARG A 210 10.37 -22.69 -22.59
N GLY A 211 10.95 -22.39 -23.77
CA GLY A 211 11.72 -23.34 -24.57
C GLY A 211 11.11 -23.84 -25.89
N SER A 212 10.53 -22.96 -26.72
CA SER A 212 10.36 -23.21 -28.16
C SER A 212 11.16 -22.20 -28.96
#